data_AF-A0AAW3MYG5-F1
#
_entry.id   AF-A0AAW3MYG5-F1
#
_cell.length_a   1.000
_cell.length_b   1.000
_cell.length_c   1.000
_cell.angle_alpha   90.00
_cell.angle_beta   90.00
_cell.angle_gamma   90.00
#
_symmetry.space_group_name_H-M   'P 1'
#
loop_
_entity.id
_entity.type
_entity.pdbx_description
1 polymer ?
#
loop_
_entity_poly.entity_id
_entity_poly.type
_entity_poly.pdbx_seq_one_letter_code
_entity_poly.pdbx_strand_id
1 'polypeptide(L)'
;MQPDDLFDLRTYLDHEVLSAYSTFQEDALNWWCNPKNETSDMGLDHRTVRAMSTGVQGDRGPVALYEAWAAVQFARIADDAQLVTSVSTREGFEAWHRELTESLVAHWHAQVTANNEMLKHHEGDEFFPENPNLNIAHRYKMVDLFVRYLRVKSDAHPELSRHCYEFGHIPLDRKSLAVISAAFSGIGVGRNFSMGNIISETMYRTYQRLALAICEEAGGTPLLLDVFSWESPFAQKLYEKKPAAPTRKLLKRAKKKQKQKA
;
A
#
# COMPACT_ATOMS: atom_id res chain seq x y z
N MET A 1 23.08 -28.02 -11.99
CA MET A 1 21.70 -27.53 -12.16
C MET A 1 21.80 -26.09 -12.64
N GLN A 2 21.32 -25.81 -13.84
CA GLN A 2 21.24 -24.43 -14.32
C GLN A 2 20.15 -23.69 -13.52
N PRO A 3 20.34 -22.39 -13.21
CA PRO A 3 19.37 -21.59 -12.46
C PRO A 3 18.09 -21.26 -13.23
N ASP A 4 17.86 -21.85 -14.40
CA ASP A 4 16.70 -21.55 -15.27
C ASP A 4 15.60 -22.63 -15.27
N ASP A 5 15.73 -23.71 -14.48
CA ASP A 5 14.60 -24.61 -14.15
C ASP A 5 13.72 -24.04 -13.01
N LEU A 6 13.72 -22.72 -12.86
CA LEU A 6 13.12 -21.99 -11.75
C LEU A 6 11.65 -21.69 -12.04
N PHE A 7 10.76 -22.54 -11.54
CA PHE A 7 9.34 -22.30 -11.24
C PHE A 7 8.67 -21.23 -12.12
N ASP A 8 8.30 -21.58 -13.36
CA ASP A 8 7.59 -20.66 -14.25
C ASP A 8 6.19 -20.34 -13.68
N LEU A 9 6.05 -19.12 -13.14
CA LEU A 9 4.81 -18.61 -12.54
C LEU A 9 3.65 -18.61 -13.53
N ARG A 10 3.91 -18.51 -14.84
CA ARG A 10 2.88 -18.43 -15.88
C ARG A 10 2.05 -19.70 -15.95
N THR A 11 2.65 -20.85 -15.64
CA THR A 11 1.95 -22.16 -15.63
C THR A 11 0.90 -22.30 -14.53
N TYR A 12 0.89 -21.40 -13.55
CA TYR A 12 -0.03 -21.42 -12.41
C TYR A 12 -1.09 -20.33 -12.48
N LEU A 13 -1.10 -19.53 -13.56
CA LEU A 13 -2.05 -18.43 -13.71
C LEU A 13 -3.43 -18.94 -14.13
N ASP A 14 -4.45 -18.46 -13.43
CA ASP A 14 -5.85 -18.72 -13.74
C ASP A 14 -6.29 -17.85 -14.93
N HIS A 15 -6.57 -18.50 -16.06
CA HIS A 15 -6.97 -17.84 -17.30
C HIS A 15 -8.28 -17.06 -17.20
N GLU A 16 -9.20 -17.43 -16.29
CA GLU A 16 -10.44 -16.68 -16.08
C GLU A 16 -10.13 -15.32 -15.46
N VAL A 17 -9.23 -15.29 -14.47
CA VAL A 17 -8.78 -14.05 -13.82
C VAL A 17 -8.01 -13.17 -14.81
N LEU A 18 -7.11 -13.76 -15.61
CA LEU A 18 -6.36 -13.02 -16.63
C LEU A 18 -7.29 -12.41 -17.67
N SER A 19 -8.23 -13.19 -18.22
CA SER A 19 -9.16 -12.71 -19.25
C SER A 19 -10.06 -11.59 -18.73
N ALA A 20 -10.54 -11.70 -17.49
CA ALA A 20 -11.32 -10.65 -16.84
C ALA A 20 -10.51 -9.37 -16.65
N TYR A 21 -9.25 -9.49 -16.24
CA TYR A 21 -8.36 -8.33 -16.10
C TYR A 21 -8.08 -7.69 -17.46
N SER A 22 -7.70 -8.47 -18.48
CA SER A 22 -7.46 -7.96 -19.85
C SER A 22 -8.66 -7.21 -20.41
N THR A 23 -9.88 -7.72 -20.18
CA THR A 23 -11.12 -7.05 -20.60
C THR A 23 -11.37 -5.73 -19.88
N PHE A 24 -10.93 -5.61 -18.61
CA PHE A 24 -11.13 -4.44 -17.77
C PHE A 24 -10.04 -3.37 -17.94
N GLN A 25 -8.97 -3.62 -18.70
CA GLN A 25 -7.82 -2.70 -18.78
C GLN A 25 -8.20 -1.31 -19.30
N GLU A 26 -9.13 -1.21 -20.27
CA GLU A 26 -9.58 0.08 -20.79
C GLU A 26 -10.34 0.89 -19.72
N ASP A 27 -11.24 0.24 -18.98
CA ASP A 27 -11.95 0.85 -17.86
C ASP A 27 -10.98 1.28 -16.74
N ALA A 28 -10.00 0.43 -16.43
CA ALA A 28 -8.96 0.74 -15.46
C ALA A 28 -8.12 1.93 -15.88
N LEU A 29 -7.76 2.03 -17.17
CA LEU A 29 -6.99 3.13 -17.72
C LEU A 29 -7.80 4.44 -17.73
N ASN A 30 -9.07 4.38 -18.12
CA ASN A 30 -10.00 5.51 -18.03
C ASN A 30 -10.14 6.00 -16.58
N TRP A 31 -10.20 5.08 -15.63
CA TRP A 31 -10.20 5.43 -14.21
C TRP A 31 -8.88 6.08 -13.78
N TRP A 32 -7.75 5.48 -14.17
CA TRP A 32 -6.40 5.95 -13.84
C TRP A 32 -6.14 7.38 -14.31
N CYS A 33 -6.47 7.66 -15.57
CA CYS A 33 -6.21 8.94 -16.21
C CYS A 33 -7.16 10.06 -15.74
N ASN A 34 -8.23 9.75 -15.00
CA ASN A 34 -9.19 10.75 -14.55
C ASN A 34 -8.83 11.28 -13.14
N PRO A 35 -8.39 12.54 -13.00
CA PRO A 35 -7.98 13.09 -11.70
C PRO A 35 -9.11 13.16 -10.67
N LYS A 36 -10.37 13.18 -11.10
CA LYS A 36 -11.54 13.22 -10.20
C LYS A 36 -11.70 11.95 -9.37
N ASN A 37 -11.06 10.86 -9.79
CA ASN A 37 -11.07 9.60 -9.05
C ASN A 37 -10.09 9.61 -7.88
N GLU A 38 -9.21 10.61 -7.79
CA GLU A 38 -8.38 10.82 -6.62
C GLU A 38 -9.07 11.79 -5.65
N THR A 39 -9.46 11.27 -4.50
CA THR A 39 -10.18 12.02 -3.46
C THR A 39 -9.35 12.23 -2.20
N SER A 40 -8.11 11.75 -2.17
CA SER A 40 -7.19 11.98 -1.06
C SER A 40 -6.27 13.15 -1.36
N ASP A 41 -5.80 13.84 -0.31
CA ASP A 41 -4.98 15.04 -0.47
C ASP A 41 -3.57 14.71 -0.99
N MET A 42 -3.02 13.55 -0.60
CA MET A 42 -1.66 13.11 -0.97
C MET A 42 -1.55 11.60 -1.28
N GLY A 43 -2.63 10.98 -1.78
CA GLY A 43 -2.67 9.55 -2.11
C GLY A 43 -3.09 8.62 -0.97
N LEU A 44 -3.13 9.12 0.27
CA LEU A 44 -3.42 8.34 1.47
C LEU A 44 -4.78 8.70 2.06
N ASP A 45 -5.66 7.71 2.21
CA ASP A 45 -6.97 7.90 2.82
C ASP A 45 -6.98 7.63 4.34
N HIS A 46 -7.97 8.18 5.05
CA HIS A 46 -8.17 7.94 6.48
C HIS A 46 -8.41 6.46 6.82
N ARG A 47 -8.88 5.65 5.86
CA ARG A 47 -9.13 4.22 6.09
C ARG A 47 -7.82 3.44 6.21
N THR A 48 -6.80 3.84 5.44
CA THR A 48 -5.48 3.22 5.43
C THR A 48 -4.73 3.51 6.72
N VAL A 49 -4.77 4.75 7.21
CA VAL A 49 -4.08 5.12 8.46
C VAL A 49 -4.80 4.71 9.74
N ARG A 50 -6.03 4.21 9.67
CA ARG A 50 -6.84 3.84 10.85
C ARG A 50 -6.14 2.82 11.76
N ALA A 51 -5.27 1.97 11.19
CA ALA A 51 -4.53 0.95 11.93
C ALA A 51 -3.16 1.45 12.44
N MET A 52 -2.81 2.71 12.20
CA MET A 52 -1.56 3.35 12.62
C MET A 52 -1.84 4.25 13.82
N SER A 53 -0.91 4.29 14.77
CA SER A 53 -0.95 5.20 15.92
C SER A 53 0.32 6.03 15.95
N THR A 54 0.18 7.32 16.28
CA THR A 54 1.28 8.25 16.54
C THR A 54 1.17 8.85 17.95
N GLY A 55 0.22 8.35 18.75
CA GLY A 55 -0.10 8.84 20.10
C GLY A 55 -0.94 10.13 20.10
N VAL A 56 -0.97 10.84 18.97
CA VAL A 56 -1.63 12.14 18.82
C VAL A 56 -2.60 12.10 17.62
N GLN A 57 -3.56 13.03 17.58
CA GLN A 57 -4.50 13.22 16.46
C GLN A 57 -4.30 14.61 15.84
N GLY A 58 -4.97 14.88 14.71
CA GLY A 58 -4.86 16.18 14.02
C GLY A 58 -3.49 16.38 13.40
N ASP A 59 -2.89 17.55 13.61
CA ASP A 59 -1.65 18.01 12.96
C ASP A 59 -0.39 17.20 13.31
N ARG A 60 -0.49 16.28 14.27
CA ARG A 60 0.56 15.30 14.63
C ARG A 60 0.07 13.85 14.53
N GLY A 61 -1.09 13.68 13.93
CA GLY A 61 -1.69 12.38 13.66
C GLY A 61 -1.04 11.68 12.46
N PRO A 62 -1.40 10.40 12.21
CA PRO A 62 -0.87 9.60 11.11
C PRO A 62 -0.94 10.26 9.73
N VAL A 63 -2.05 10.94 9.41
CA VAL A 63 -2.26 11.61 8.12
C VAL A 63 -1.31 12.79 7.97
N ALA A 64 -1.29 13.70 8.95
CA ALA A 64 -0.46 14.90 8.91
C ALA A 64 1.04 14.57 8.82
N LEU A 65 1.51 13.53 9.53
CA LEU A 65 2.89 13.06 9.42
C LEU A 65 3.22 12.55 8.01
N TYR A 66 2.32 11.78 7.40
CA TYR A 66 2.51 11.33 6.03
C TYR A 66 2.49 12.48 5.03
N GLU A 67 1.54 13.41 5.16
CA GLU A 67 1.42 14.57 4.26
C GLU A 67 2.64 15.47 4.34
N ALA A 68 3.19 15.69 5.54
CA ALA A 68 4.43 16.42 5.73
C ALA A 68 5.61 15.73 5.01
N TRP A 69 5.73 14.41 5.11
CA TRP A 69 6.74 13.66 4.35
C TRP A 69 6.51 13.75 2.83
N ALA A 70 5.27 13.56 2.37
CA ALA A 70 4.92 13.58 0.96
C ALA A 70 5.20 14.96 0.33
N ALA A 71 4.91 16.05 1.04
CA ALA A 71 5.20 17.42 0.61
C ALA A 71 6.71 17.65 0.37
N VAL A 72 7.57 17.09 1.23
CA VAL A 72 9.03 17.14 1.02
C VAL A 72 9.44 16.36 -0.23
N GLN A 73 8.84 15.19 -0.47
CA GLN A 73 9.13 14.42 -1.68
C GLN A 73 8.64 15.13 -2.95
N PHE A 74 7.49 15.81 -2.89
CA PHE A 74 7.01 16.64 -3.99
C PHE A 74 7.98 17.77 -4.35
N ALA A 75 8.48 18.49 -3.35
CA ALA A 75 9.48 19.53 -3.57
C ALA A 75 10.74 18.96 -4.21
N ARG A 76 11.25 17.83 -3.69
CA ARG A 76 12.42 17.13 -4.28
C ARG A 76 12.19 16.74 -5.74
N ILE A 77 11.02 16.18 -6.06
CA ILE A 77 10.68 15.79 -7.43
C ILE A 77 10.61 17.01 -8.35
N ALA A 78 9.99 18.10 -7.90
CA ALA A 78 9.87 19.31 -8.71
C ALA A 78 11.25 19.90 -9.05
N ASP A 79 12.18 19.87 -8.09
CA ASP A 79 13.50 20.50 -8.21
C ASP A 79 14.58 19.61 -8.88
N ASP A 80 14.35 18.29 -8.98
CA ASP A 80 15.36 17.31 -9.41
C ASP A 80 15.00 16.63 -10.75
N ALA A 81 15.40 17.25 -11.86
CA ALA A 81 15.24 16.64 -13.19
C ALA A 81 16.11 15.38 -13.39
N GLN A 82 17.20 15.22 -12.63
CA GLN A 82 18.04 14.01 -12.71
C GLN A 82 17.30 12.81 -12.11
N LEU A 83 16.49 13.02 -11.07
CA LEU A 83 15.63 11.99 -10.53
C LEU A 83 14.69 11.41 -11.58
N VAL A 84 14.03 12.26 -12.38
CA VAL A 84 13.10 11.81 -13.44
C VAL A 84 13.81 10.93 -14.46
N THR A 85 15.05 11.29 -14.81
CA THR A 85 15.88 10.51 -15.73
C THR A 85 16.32 9.18 -15.09
N SER A 86 16.68 9.19 -13.81
CA SER A 86 17.15 7.97 -13.14
C SER A 86 16.03 6.94 -12.97
N VAL A 87 14.78 7.35 -12.82
CA VAL A 87 13.63 6.43 -12.68
C VAL A 87 13.04 5.95 -14.01
N SER A 88 13.67 6.27 -15.14
CA SER A 88 13.19 5.85 -16.47
C SER A 88 13.44 4.38 -16.79
N THR A 89 14.07 3.64 -15.88
CA THR A 89 14.28 2.19 -15.97
C THR A 89 13.69 1.50 -14.75
N ARG A 90 13.43 0.19 -14.86
CA ARG A 90 12.94 -0.63 -13.74
C ARG A 90 13.88 -0.55 -12.55
N GLU A 91 15.18 -0.70 -12.78
CA GLU A 91 16.20 -0.72 -11.73
C GLU A 91 16.29 0.62 -11.01
N GLY A 92 16.23 1.72 -11.76
CA GLY A 92 16.25 3.06 -11.21
C GLY A 92 14.98 3.40 -10.43
N PHE A 93 13.82 2.97 -10.94
CA PHE A 93 12.55 3.11 -10.22
C PHE A 93 12.55 2.32 -8.90
N GLU A 94 13.04 1.08 -8.90
CA GLU A 94 13.19 0.27 -7.69
C GLU A 94 14.14 0.90 -6.65
N ALA A 95 15.24 1.50 -7.12
CA ALA A 95 16.18 2.22 -6.26
C ALA A 95 15.49 3.42 -5.59
N TRP A 96 14.78 4.23 -6.39
CA TRP A 96 14.02 5.37 -5.87
C TRP A 96 12.88 4.95 -4.92
N HIS A 97 12.15 3.88 -5.23
CA HIS A 97 11.11 3.35 -4.33
C HIS A 97 11.67 2.93 -2.96
N ARG A 98 12.88 2.36 -2.95
CA ARG A 98 13.61 2.05 -1.71
C ARG A 98 13.98 3.32 -0.94
N GLU A 99 14.51 4.33 -1.61
CA GLU A 99 14.80 5.63 -0.99
C GLU A 99 13.55 6.29 -0.40
N LEU A 100 12.42 6.25 -1.10
CA LEU A 100 11.13 6.72 -0.60
C LEU A 100 10.74 5.97 0.68
N THR A 101 10.89 4.65 0.68
CA THR A 101 10.59 3.82 1.85
C THR A 101 11.49 4.16 3.04
N GLU A 102 12.79 4.29 2.81
CA GLU A 102 13.77 4.64 3.86
C GLU A 102 13.51 6.04 4.43
N SER A 103 13.24 7.02 3.56
CA SER A 103 12.93 8.39 3.98
C SER A 103 11.61 8.47 4.76
N LEU A 104 10.58 7.72 4.37
CA LEU A 104 9.31 7.65 5.10
C LEU A 104 9.52 7.07 6.49
N VAL A 105 10.27 5.97 6.60
CA VAL A 105 10.55 5.31 7.88
C VAL A 105 11.34 6.24 8.79
N ALA A 106 12.39 6.90 8.28
CA ALA A 106 13.18 7.85 9.05
C ALA A 106 12.34 9.05 9.52
N HIS A 107 11.53 9.64 8.64
CA HIS A 107 10.63 10.75 8.98
C HIS A 107 9.62 10.33 10.07
N TRP A 108 8.92 9.22 9.86
CA TRP A 108 7.94 8.72 10.81
C TRP A 108 8.55 8.42 12.18
N HIS A 109 9.70 7.75 12.20
CA HIS A 109 10.40 7.41 13.44
C HIS A 109 10.74 8.67 14.23
N ALA A 110 11.30 9.70 13.57
CA ALA A 110 11.64 10.97 14.20
C ALA A 110 10.40 11.66 14.78
N GLN A 111 9.30 11.74 14.03
CA GLN A 111 8.08 12.42 14.46
C GLN A 111 7.37 11.67 15.60
N VAL A 112 7.26 10.34 15.54
CA VAL A 112 6.65 9.57 16.64
C VAL A 112 7.52 9.60 17.90
N THR A 113 8.85 9.62 17.75
CA THR A 113 9.76 9.81 18.90
C THR A 113 9.53 11.18 19.55
N ALA A 114 9.47 12.25 18.77
CA ALA A 114 9.18 13.59 19.29
C ALA A 114 7.79 13.66 19.95
N ASN A 115 6.78 12.99 19.37
CA ASN A 115 5.45 12.89 19.98
C ASN A 115 5.50 12.15 21.33
N ASN A 116 6.24 11.06 21.41
CA ASN A 116 6.40 10.29 22.65
C ASN A 116 7.09 11.13 23.75
N GLU A 117 8.13 11.90 23.42
CA GLU A 117 8.80 12.79 24.37
C GLU A 117 7.86 13.87 24.91
N MET A 118 7.09 14.50 24.02
CA MET A 118 6.07 15.46 24.40
C MET A 118 4.99 14.83 25.29
N LEU A 119 4.43 13.68 24.90
CA LEU A 119 3.38 13.01 25.66
C LEU A 119 3.88 12.56 27.04
N LYS A 120 5.13 12.08 27.13
CA LYS A 120 5.76 11.77 28.42
C LYS A 120 5.81 12.96 29.36
N HIS A 121 6.09 14.16 28.86
CA HIS A 121 6.10 15.39 29.66
C HIS A 121 4.68 15.75 30.16
N HIS A 122 3.63 15.43 29.38
CA HIS A 122 2.24 15.76 29.75
C HIS A 122 1.55 14.70 30.61
N GLU A 123 1.81 13.42 30.37
CA GLU A 123 1.11 12.29 30.99
C GLU A 123 1.88 11.69 32.18
N GLY A 124 3.16 12.02 32.33
CA GLY A 124 3.98 11.58 33.47
C GLY A 124 4.07 10.05 33.59
N ASP A 125 3.82 9.54 34.79
CA ASP A 125 3.99 8.12 35.12
C ASP A 125 2.97 7.17 34.44
N GLU A 126 1.88 7.70 33.88
CA GLU A 126 0.87 6.91 33.14
C GLU A 126 1.19 6.77 31.64
N PHE A 127 2.26 7.40 31.16
CA PHE A 127 2.63 7.43 29.75
C PHE A 127 3.06 6.04 29.24
N PHE A 128 2.47 5.62 28.12
CA PHE A 128 2.91 4.46 27.35
C PHE A 128 3.37 4.90 25.97
N PRO A 129 4.65 4.65 25.60
CA PRO A 129 5.16 5.09 24.30
C PRO A 129 4.54 4.30 23.15
N GLU A 130 4.26 5.01 22.07
CA GLU A 130 3.92 4.41 20.80
C GLU A 130 5.18 3.87 20.11
N ASN A 131 5.04 2.79 19.36
CA ASN A 131 6.16 2.22 18.62
C ASN A 131 6.52 3.15 17.44
N PRO A 132 7.73 3.75 17.39
CA PRO A 132 8.12 4.62 16.29
C PRO A 132 8.43 3.86 15.01
N ASN A 133 8.53 2.53 15.06
CA ASN A 133 8.80 1.71 13.88
C ASN A 133 7.50 1.41 13.12
N LEU A 134 7.41 1.91 11.89
CA LEU A 134 6.36 1.52 10.95
C LEU A 134 6.46 0.02 10.62
N ASN A 135 5.31 -0.66 10.66
CA ASN A 135 5.20 -2.02 10.13
C ASN A 135 5.53 -2.04 8.63
N ILE A 136 6.23 -3.09 8.17
CA ILE A 136 6.53 -3.41 6.77
C ILE A 136 5.32 -3.23 5.85
N ALA A 137 4.14 -3.68 6.27
CA ALA A 137 2.93 -3.56 5.48
C ALA A 137 2.52 -2.09 5.24
N HIS A 138 2.65 -1.25 6.28
CA HIS A 138 2.27 0.16 6.22
C HIS A 138 3.30 0.99 5.46
N ARG A 139 4.61 0.77 5.69
CA ARG A 139 5.67 1.53 5.01
C ARG A 139 5.51 1.44 3.49
N TYR A 140 5.32 0.23 2.97
CA TYR A 140 5.23 0.03 1.53
C TYR A 140 3.92 0.51 0.96
N LYS A 141 2.80 0.20 1.63
CA LYS A 141 1.50 0.70 1.18
C LYS A 141 1.48 2.22 1.05
N MET A 142 2.05 2.95 2.00
CA MET A 142 2.08 4.41 1.96
C MET A 142 2.94 4.93 0.80
N VAL A 143 4.08 4.29 0.52
CA VAL A 143 4.93 4.64 -0.64
C VAL A 143 4.23 4.28 -1.96
N ASP A 144 3.61 3.11 -2.07
CA ASP A 144 2.90 2.69 -3.28
C ASP A 144 1.72 3.62 -3.58
N LEU A 145 1.01 4.07 -2.54
CA LEU A 145 -0.06 5.05 -2.66
C LEU A 145 0.47 6.44 -3.05
N PHE A 146 1.61 6.86 -2.53
CA PHE A 146 2.28 8.10 -2.96
C PHE A 146 2.66 8.03 -4.44
N VAL A 147 3.33 6.96 -4.87
CA VAL A 147 3.69 6.71 -6.27
C VAL A 147 2.46 6.72 -7.16
N ARG A 148 1.38 6.06 -6.72
CA ARG A 148 0.10 6.06 -7.42
C ARG A 148 -0.47 7.47 -7.59
N TYR A 149 -0.37 8.29 -6.54
CA TYR A 149 -0.86 9.65 -6.50
C TYR A 149 -0.10 10.61 -7.43
N LEU A 150 1.17 10.33 -7.72
CA LEU A 150 1.95 11.13 -8.67
C LEU A 150 1.32 11.20 -10.06
N ARG A 151 0.46 10.24 -10.43
CA ARG A 151 -0.29 10.30 -11.69
C ARG A 151 -1.12 11.57 -11.87
N VAL A 152 -1.57 12.18 -10.76
CA VAL A 152 -2.40 13.41 -10.76
C VAL A 152 -1.64 14.65 -10.28
N LYS A 153 -0.37 14.52 -9.85
CA LYS A 153 0.43 15.61 -9.24
C LYS A 153 1.86 15.71 -9.76
N SER A 154 2.13 15.24 -10.99
CA SER A 154 3.44 15.33 -11.64
C SER A 154 3.51 16.44 -12.69
N ASP A 155 2.80 17.56 -12.51
CA ASP A 155 2.69 18.63 -13.52
C ASP A 155 4.06 19.19 -13.96
N ALA A 156 5.03 19.21 -13.04
CA ALA A 156 6.40 19.65 -13.31
C ALA A 156 7.17 18.70 -14.23
N HIS A 157 6.88 17.39 -14.16
CA HIS A 157 7.57 16.33 -14.89
C HIS A 157 6.57 15.26 -15.34
N PRO A 158 5.84 15.48 -16.45
CA PRO A 158 4.83 14.53 -16.94
C PRO A 158 5.37 13.12 -17.23
N GLU A 159 6.65 13.01 -17.59
CA GLU A 159 7.36 11.75 -17.81
C GLU A 159 7.38 10.87 -16.56
N LEU A 160 7.42 11.48 -15.37
CA LEU A 160 7.37 10.75 -14.11
C LEU A 160 6.06 9.99 -13.94
N SER A 161 4.91 10.56 -14.35
CA SER A 161 3.63 9.84 -14.32
C SER A 161 3.66 8.60 -15.21
N ARG A 162 4.30 8.70 -16.39
CA ARG A 162 4.51 7.53 -17.26
C ARG A 162 5.42 6.49 -16.61
N HIS A 163 6.53 6.89 -16.00
CA HIS A 163 7.42 5.96 -15.30
C HIS A 163 6.73 5.32 -14.09
N CYS A 164 5.91 6.06 -13.35
CA CYS A 164 5.05 5.51 -12.31
C CYS A 164 4.07 4.49 -12.90
N TYR A 165 3.41 4.80 -14.01
CA TYR A 165 2.49 3.88 -14.68
C TYR A 165 3.17 2.57 -15.12
N GLU A 166 4.36 2.65 -15.72
CA GLU A 166 5.12 1.50 -16.24
C GLU A 166 5.77 0.66 -15.13
N PHE A 167 6.34 1.34 -14.13
CA PHE A 167 7.22 0.71 -13.15
C PHE A 167 6.66 0.63 -11.74
N GLY A 168 5.56 1.33 -11.46
CA GLY A 168 4.92 1.40 -10.16
C GLY A 168 4.44 0.06 -9.63
N HIS A 169 4.56 -0.09 -8.31
CA HIS A 169 4.05 -1.22 -7.58
C HIS A 169 2.54 -1.12 -7.36
N ILE A 170 1.87 -2.27 -7.26
CA ILE A 170 0.47 -2.32 -6.84
C ILE A 170 0.39 -2.02 -5.34
N PRO A 171 -0.43 -1.05 -4.89
CA PRO A 171 -0.69 -0.88 -3.47
C PRO A 171 -1.32 -2.16 -2.90
N LEU A 172 -0.59 -2.87 -2.05
CA LEU A 172 -1.11 -4.08 -1.44
C LEU A 172 -2.21 -3.72 -0.43
N ASP A 173 -3.34 -4.38 -0.57
CA ASP A 173 -4.45 -4.35 0.35
C ASP A 173 -5.20 -5.67 0.28
N ARG A 174 -6.32 -5.77 1.00
CA ARG A 174 -7.06 -7.03 1.03
C ARG A 174 -7.63 -7.44 -0.33
N LYS A 175 -8.02 -6.49 -1.18
CA LYS A 175 -8.59 -6.75 -2.50
C LYS A 175 -7.51 -7.11 -3.51
N SER A 176 -6.40 -6.37 -3.56
CA SER A 176 -5.28 -6.71 -4.44
C SER A 176 -4.66 -8.07 -4.07
N LEU A 177 -4.51 -8.37 -2.77
CA LEU A 177 -4.09 -9.70 -2.31
C LEU A 177 -5.08 -10.81 -2.69
N ALA A 178 -6.39 -10.52 -2.70
CA ALA A 178 -7.40 -11.48 -3.12
C ALA A 178 -7.35 -11.76 -4.63
N VAL A 179 -7.14 -10.73 -5.46
CA VAL A 179 -6.93 -10.92 -6.91
C VAL A 179 -5.67 -11.72 -7.18
N ILE A 180 -4.54 -11.36 -6.56
CA ILE A 180 -3.29 -12.11 -6.69
C ILE A 180 -3.52 -13.56 -6.25
N SER A 181 -4.23 -13.78 -5.15
CA SER A 181 -4.55 -15.13 -4.70
C SER A 181 -5.41 -15.89 -5.71
N ALA A 182 -6.43 -15.26 -6.29
CA ALA A 182 -7.31 -15.90 -7.27
C ALA A 182 -6.53 -16.28 -8.52
N ALA A 183 -5.70 -15.36 -9.03
CA ALA A 183 -4.87 -15.58 -10.20
C ALA A 183 -3.91 -16.77 -10.04
N PHE A 184 -3.47 -17.10 -8.82
CA PHE A 184 -2.58 -18.23 -8.55
C PHE A 184 -3.30 -19.40 -7.84
N SER A 185 -4.61 -19.56 -8.05
CA SER A 185 -5.40 -20.67 -7.47
C SER A 185 -5.25 -20.85 -5.94
N GLY A 186 -4.99 -19.76 -5.21
CA GLY A 186 -4.78 -19.77 -3.77
C GLY A 186 -3.38 -20.15 -3.29
N ILE A 187 -2.46 -20.51 -4.19
CA ILE A 187 -1.12 -21.02 -3.87
C ILE A 187 -0.22 -19.92 -3.27
N GLY A 188 -0.39 -18.66 -3.68
CA GLY A 188 0.54 -17.58 -3.33
C GLY A 188 0.28 -16.83 -2.01
N VAL A 189 -0.96 -16.77 -1.52
CA VAL A 189 -1.36 -15.69 -0.58
C VAL A 189 -2.07 -16.17 0.72
N GLY A 190 -2.44 -17.46 0.82
CA GLY A 190 -3.06 -18.05 2.03
C GLY A 190 -4.51 -17.62 2.32
N ARG A 191 -5.29 -18.39 3.09
CA ARG A 191 -6.77 -18.22 3.18
C ARG A 191 -7.28 -17.02 4.01
N ASN A 192 -6.41 -16.26 4.67
CA ASN A 192 -6.77 -15.12 5.52
C ASN A 192 -6.03 -13.86 5.04
N PHE A 193 -6.52 -13.23 3.97
CA PHE A 193 -5.88 -12.06 3.37
C PHE A 193 -5.99 -10.83 4.30
N SER A 194 -4.86 -10.37 4.84
CA SER A 194 -4.79 -9.08 5.53
C SER A 194 -3.41 -8.46 5.36
N MET A 195 -3.36 -7.13 5.28
CA MET A 195 -2.11 -6.39 5.24
C MET A 195 -1.20 -6.68 6.44
N GLY A 196 -1.79 -6.93 7.61
CA GLY A 196 -1.04 -7.30 8.81
C GLY A 196 -0.23 -8.60 8.67
N ASN A 197 -0.47 -9.40 7.63
CA ASN A 197 0.27 -10.63 7.38
C ASN A 197 1.54 -10.42 6.54
N ILE A 198 1.73 -9.24 5.95
CA ILE A 198 2.97 -8.89 5.25
C ILE A 198 4.00 -8.50 6.32
N ILE A 199 4.67 -9.50 6.88
CA ILE A 199 5.58 -9.33 8.02
C ILE A 199 7.04 -9.09 7.61
N SER A 200 7.38 -9.25 6.33
CA SER A 200 8.74 -9.10 5.83
C SER A 200 8.79 -8.47 4.44
N GLU A 201 9.93 -7.84 4.14
CA GLU A 201 10.21 -7.29 2.82
C GLU A 201 10.18 -8.36 1.72
N THR A 202 10.69 -9.56 2.02
CA THR A 202 10.64 -10.69 1.11
C THR A 202 9.20 -11.02 0.72
N MET A 203 8.26 -11.07 1.68
CA MET A 203 6.85 -11.32 1.37
C MET A 203 6.24 -10.21 0.51
N TYR A 204 6.51 -8.94 0.85
CA TYR A 204 6.08 -7.81 0.04
C TYR A 204 6.57 -7.95 -1.41
N ARG A 205 7.88 -8.18 -1.61
CA ARG A 205 8.49 -8.35 -2.93
C ARG A 205 7.93 -9.56 -3.67
N THR A 206 7.64 -10.66 -2.96
CA THR A 206 6.98 -11.82 -3.56
C THR A 206 5.60 -11.44 -4.12
N TYR A 207 4.77 -10.69 -3.39
CA TYR A 207 3.47 -10.26 -3.91
C TYR A 207 3.59 -9.29 -5.08
N GLN A 208 4.56 -8.37 -5.05
CA GLN A 208 4.81 -7.49 -6.20
C GLN A 208 5.24 -8.30 -7.44
N ARG A 209 6.09 -9.32 -7.28
CA ARG A 209 6.47 -10.23 -8.38
C ARG A 209 5.29 -11.03 -8.92
N LEU A 210 4.40 -11.50 -8.05
CA LEU A 210 3.18 -12.20 -8.47
C LEU A 210 2.24 -11.26 -9.25
N ALA A 211 2.07 -10.02 -8.79
CA ALA A 211 1.29 -9.01 -9.50
C ALA A 211 1.90 -8.68 -10.87
N LEU A 212 3.23 -8.57 -10.94
CA LEU A 212 3.94 -8.33 -12.19
C LEU A 212 3.74 -9.49 -13.18
N ALA A 213 3.85 -10.75 -12.73
CA ALA A 213 3.61 -11.91 -13.56
C ALA A 213 2.19 -11.95 -14.16
N ILE A 214 1.18 -11.52 -13.40
CA ILE A 214 -0.19 -11.34 -13.92
C ILE A 214 -0.21 -10.30 -15.05
N CYS A 215 0.46 -9.16 -14.86
CA CYS A 215 0.49 -8.08 -15.84
C CYS A 215 1.32 -8.43 -17.09
N GLU A 216 2.40 -9.19 -16.94
CA GLU A 216 3.20 -9.67 -18.07
C GLU A 216 2.39 -10.61 -18.97
N GLU A 217 1.56 -11.47 -18.39
CA GLU A 217 0.75 -12.44 -19.14
C GLU A 217 -0.54 -11.82 -19.71
N ALA A 218 -1.26 -11.01 -18.93
CA ALA A 218 -2.53 -10.40 -19.33
C ALA A 218 -2.36 -9.06 -20.07
N GLY A 219 -1.17 -8.47 -20.03
CA GLY A 219 -0.92 -7.07 -20.38
C GLY A 219 -1.23 -6.10 -19.23
N GLY A 220 -1.03 -4.80 -19.50
CA GLY A 220 -1.29 -3.72 -18.53
C GLY A 220 -0.17 -3.54 -17.51
N THR A 221 -0.51 -2.93 -16.37
CA THR A 221 0.46 -2.56 -15.33
C THR A 221 -0.06 -2.89 -13.92
N PRO A 222 0.82 -3.04 -12.91
CA PRO A 222 0.38 -3.31 -11.54
C PRO A 222 -0.59 -2.26 -10.99
N LEU A 223 -0.49 -1.02 -11.47
CA LEU A 223 -1.38 0.06 -11.08
C LEU A 223 -2.77 -0.04 -11.70
N LEU A 224 -2.90 -0.57 -12.92
CA LEU A 224 -4.22 -0.91 -13.46
C LEU A 224 -4.82 -2.14 -12.75
N LEU A 225 -3.97 -3.09 -12.36
CA LEU A 225 -4.38 -4.24 -11.56
C LEU A 225 -4.91 -3.83 -10.17
N ASP A 226 -4.37 -2.76 -9.57
CA ASP A 226 -4.94 -2.13 -8.36
C ASP A 226 -6.40 -1.75 -8.60
N VAL A 227 -6.68 -0.96 -9.65
CA VAL A 227 -8.04 -0.51 -10.00
C VAL A 227 -8.96 -1.70 -10.23
N PHE A 228 -8.53 -2.68 -11.03
CA PHE A 228 -9.27 -3.92 -11.25
C PHE A 228 -9.61 -4.62 -9.94
N SER A 229 -8.70 -4.65 -8.97
CA SER A 229 -8.94 -5.32 -7.69
C SER A 229 -10.15 -4.75 -6.93
N TRP A 230 -10.48 -3.48 -7.14
CA TRP A 230 -11.64 -2.85 -6.51
C TRP A 230 -12.97 -3.37 -7.05
N GLU A 231 -13.03 -3.63 -8.36
CA GLU A 231 -14.23 -4.07 -9.09
C GLU A 231 -14.24 -5.59 -9.37
N SER A 232 -13.13 -6.28 -9.08
CA SER A 232 -12.94 -7.68 -9.41
C SER A 232 -13.98 -8.59 -8.74
N PRO A 233 -14.74 -9.40 -9.51
CA PRO A 233 -15.68 -10.37 -8.94
C PRO A 233 -14.95 -11.44 -8.12
N PHE A 234 -13.69 -11.75 -8.45
CA PHE A 234 -12.85 -12.69 -7.69
C PHE A 234 -12.50 -12.14 -6.31
N ALA A 235 -12.09 -10.86 -6.27
CA ALA A 235 -11.84 -10.19 -5.00
C ALA A 235 -13.13 -10.13 -4.17
N GLN A 236 -14.27 -9.78 -4.77
CA GLN A 236 -15.57 -9.71 -4.08
C GLN A 236 -15.99 -11.06 -3.47
N LYS A 237 -15.84 -12.16 -4.21
CA LYS A 237 -16.13 -13.53 -3.72
C LYS A 237 -15.24 -13.90 -2.52
N LEU A 238 -13.94 -13.60 -2.59
CA LEU A 238 -12.99 -13.85 -1.49
C LEU A 238 -13.14 -12.84 -0.33
N TYR A 239 -13.80 -11.71 -0.59
CA TYR A 239 -14.02 -10.62 0.34
C TYR A 239 -15.25 -10.83 1.25
N GLU A 240 -16.01 -11.93 1.11
CA GLU A 240 -17.11 -12.26 2.03
C GLU A 240 -16.71 -11.94 3.48
N LYS A 241 -17.40 -10.93 4.03
CA LYS A 241 -17.03 -10.24 5.26
C LYS A 241 -17.00 -11.23 6.42
N LYS A 242 -15.84 -11.80 6.72
CA LYS A 242 -15.59 -12.36 8.05
C LYS A 242 -15.89 -11.26 9.07
N PRO A 243 -16.74 -11.51 10.09
CA PRO A 243 -17.14 -10.50 11.05
C PRO A 243 -15.90 -9.86 11.65
N ALA A 244 -15.93 -8.53 11.79
CA ALA A 244 -14.80 -7.78 12.32
C ALA A 244 -14.36 -8.39 13.65
N ALA A 245 -13.06 -8.67 13.79
CA ALA A 245 -12.51 -9.09 15.07
C ALA A 245 -12.92 -8.07 16.14
N PRO A 246 -13.54 -8.52 17.25
CA PRO A 246 -14.08 -7.60 18.24
C PRO A 246 -12.95 -6.74 18.81
N THR A 247 -13.06 -5.43 18.63
CA THR A 247 -12.05 -4.49 19.12
C THR A 247 -11.94 -4.56 20.65
N ARG A 248 -10.77 -4.21 21.21
CA ARG A 248 -10.54 -4.15 22.66
C ARG A 248 -11.60 -3.32 23.40
N LYS A 249 -12.15 -2.29 22.74
CA LYS A 249 -13.24 -1.44 23.25
C LYS A 249 -14.59 -2.17 23.27
N LEU A 250 -14.89 -2.96 22.24
CA LEU A 250 -16.06 -3.85 22.18
C LEU A 250 -15.96 -4.96 23.24
N LEU A 251 -14.79 -5.58 23.40
CA LEU A 251 -14.55 -6.59 24.43
C LEU A 251 -14.65 -6.02 25.86
N LYS A 252 -14.11 -4.81 26.11
CA LYS A 252 -14.27 -4.10 27.39
C LYS A 252 -15.74 -3.75 27.65
N ARG A 253 -16.49 -3.27 26.65
CA ARG A 253 -17.94 -2.99 26.78
C ARG A 253 -18.76 -4.25 27.03
N ALA A 254 -18.43 -5.37 26.36
CA ALA A 254 -19.09 -6.65 26.57
C ALA A 254 -18.87 -7.18 27.99
N LYS A 255 -17.62 -7.14 28.49
CA LYS A 255 -17.31 -7.48 29.89
C LYS A 255 -18.02 -6.57 30.89
N LYS A 256 -18.12 -5.26 30.62
CA LYS A 256 -18.82 -4.31 31.49
C LYS A 256 -20.33 -4.57 31.52
N LYS A 257 -20.94 -4.93 30.39
CA LYS A 257 -22.36 -5.34 30.31
C LYS A 257 -22.65 -6.67 31.01
N GLN A 258 -21.74 -7.64 30.95
CA GLN A 258 -21.88 -8.91 31.69
C GLN A 258 -21.81 -8.71 33.20
N LYS A 259 -20.91 -7.85 33.69
CA LYS A 259 -20.82 -7.48 35.11
C LYS A 259 -22.01 -6.69 35.66
N GLN A 260 -22.84 -6.10 34.80
CA GLN A 260 -24.05 -5.36 35.21
C GLN A 260 -25.32 -6.22 35.18
N LYS A 261 -25.22 -7.45 34.66
CA LYS A 261 -26.34 -8.42 34.58
C LYS A 261 -26.18 -9.61 35.53
N ALA A 262 -25.03 -9.70 36.21
CA ALA A 262 -24.77 -10.61 37.32
C ALA A 262 -24.83 -9.80 38.61
#